data_AF-A0A2V7D320-F1
#
_entry.id   AF-A0A2V7D320-F1
#
_cell.length_a   1.000
_cell.length_b   1.000
_cell.length_c   1.000
_cell.angle_alpha   90.00
_cell.angle_beta   90.00
_cell.angle_gamma   90.00
#
_symmetry.space_group_name_H-M   'P 1'
#
loop_
_entity.id
_entity.type
_entity.pdbx_description
1 polymer ?
#
loop_
_entity_poly.entity_id
_entity_poly.type
_entity_poly.pdbx_seq_one_letter_code
_entity_poly.pdbx_strand_id
1 'polypeptide(L)'
;MATGIMTEALAIGLMVLIVPALLINLYFTSLMLDRWPRFRHRLGALFTTCGADTSSCAIVVRTPYARLFGGTPNVHVGIVWNLALLGLALSWMLTGRVAVPWPYLIVGAVSVLVGLYLVRALVVDLRQPCPL
;
A
#
# COMPACT_ATOMS: atom_id res chain seq x y z
N MET A 1 32.44 6.21 -4.97
CA MET A 1 31.45 6.46 -6.05
C MET A 1 30.52 5.26 -6.28
N ALA A 2 31.02 4.02 -6.37
CA ALA A 2 30.17 2.84 -6.62
C ALA A 2 29.08 2.57 -5.54
N THR A 3 29.33 2.91 -4.28
CA THR A 3 28.36 2.74 -3.18
C THR A 3 27.19 3.73 -3.22
N GLY A 4 27.38 4.91 -3.83
CA GLY A 4 26.33 5.92 -4.00
C GLY A 4 25.27 5.46 -4.99
N ILE A 5 25.71 4.98 -6.17
CA ILE A 5 24.82 4.51 -7.25
C ILE A 5 23.92 3.37 -6.78
N MET A 6 24.47 2.41 -6.04
CA MET A 6 23.69 1.28 -5.50
C MET A 6 22.66 1.73 -4.45
N THR A 7 23.02 2.66 -3.57
CA THR A 7 22.12 3.18 -2.53
C THR A 7 20.96 3.96 -3.13
N GLU A 8 21.24 4.80 -4.12
CA GLU A 8 20.23 5.55 -4.88
C GLU A 8 19.29 4.62 -5.63
N ALA A 9 19.82 3.59 -6.30
CA ALA A 9 19.01 2.60 -7.01
C ALA A 9 18.04 1.86 -6.06
N LEU A 10 18.51 1.47 -4.87
CA LEU A 10 17.66 0.83 -3.86
C LEU A 10 16.58 1.77 -3.31
N ALA A 11 16.94 3.04 -3.06
CA ALA A 11 15.97 4.04 -2.59
C ALA A 11 14.92 4.35 -3.67
N ILE A 12 15.33 4.47 -4.93
CA ILE A 12 14.41 4.66 -6.07
C ILE A 12 13.50 3.44 -6.20
N GLY A 13 14.06 2.23 -6.17
CA GLY A 13 13.27 0.99 -6.23
C GLY A 13 12.22 0.93 -5.11
N LEU A 14 12.60 1.30 -3.89
CA LEU A 14 11.68 1.38 -2.76
C LEU A 14 10.59 2.44 -2.98
N MET A 15 10.93 3.63 -3.50
CA MET A 15 9.93 4.66 -3.82
C MET A 15 8.97 4.23 -4.93
N VAL A 16 9.46 3.55 -5.97
CA VAL A 16 8.63 3.01 -7.06
C VAL A 16 7.60 2.00 -6.54
N LEU A 17 7.89 1.28 -5.45
CA LEU A 17 6.93 0.40 -4.79
C LEU A 17 5.97 1.15 -3.86
N ILE A 18 6.47 2.13 -3.10
CA ILE A 18 5.67 2.89 -2.13
C ILE A 18 4.63 3.78 -2.81
N VAL A 19 4.98 4.44 -3.92
CA VAL A 19 4.09 5.41 -4.57
C VAL A 19 2.78 4.76 -5.03
N PRO A 20 2.78 3.65 -5.80
CA PRO A 20 1.56 2.92 -6.12
C PRO A 20 0.82 2.44 -4.87
N ALA A 21 1.53 1.91 -3.87
CA ALA A 21 0.92 1.44 -2.63
C ALA A 21 0.19 2.57 -1.88
N LEU A 22 0.75 3.79 -1.85
CA LEU A 22 0.10 4.97 -1.30
C LEU A 22 -1.13 5.38 -2.11
N LEU A 23 -1.05 5.38 -3.44
CA LEU A 23 -2.19 5.71 -4.30
C LEU A 23 -3.35 4.73 -4.08
N ILE A 24 -3.07 3.44 -3.95
CA ILE A 24 -4.05 2.40 -3.64
C ILE A 24 -4.69 2.67 -2.26
N ASN A 25 -3.89 2.92 -1.22
CA ASN A 25 -4.41 3.25 0.11
C ASN A 25 -5.27 4.52 0.12
N LEU A 26 -4.87 5.56 -0.62
CA LEU A 26 -5.63 6.80 -0.74
C LEU A 26 -6.95 6.58 -1.50
N TYR A 27 -6.95 5.74 -2.54
CA TYR A 27 -8.16 5.35 -3.25
C TYR A 27 -9.15 4.63 -2.31
N PHE A 28 -8.70 3.61 -1.59
CA PHE A 28 -9.54 2.90 -0.62
C PHE A 28 -10.00 3.79 0.54
N THR A 29 -9.15 4.72 0.99
CA THR A 29 -9.55 5.73 2.00
C THR A 29 -10.66 6.63 1.47
N SER A 30 -10.57 7.08 0.21
CA SER A 30 -11.60 7.89 -0.43
C SER A 30 -12.94 7.15 -0.58
N LEU A 31 -12.87 5.84 -0.87
CA LEU A 31 -14.04 4.96 -0.91
C LEU A 31 -14.68 4.81 0.47
N MET A 32 -13.87 4.60 1.52
CA MET A 32 -14.36 4.36 2.87
C MET A 32 -14.97 5.61 3.52
N LEU A 33 -14.38 6.78 3.28
CA LEU A 33 -14.87 8.06 3.81
C LEU A 33 -15.98 8.69 2.96
N ASP A 34 -16.30 8.07 1.82
CA ASP A 34 -17.14 8.63 0.74
C ASP A 34 -16.83 10.11 0.43
N ARG A 35 -15.53 10.44 0.46
CA ARG A 35 -15.02 11.81 0.33
C ARG A 35 -14.16 11.92 -0.93
N TRP A 36 -14.09 13.14 -1.48
CA TRP A 36 -13.29 13.49 -2.66
C TRP A 36 -13.65 12.69 -3.93
N PRO A 37 -14.90 12.80 -4.42
CA PRO A 37 -15.38 12.03 -5.56
C PRO A 37 -14.57 12.28 -6.84
N ARG A 38 -14.08 13.51 -7.06
CA ARG A 38 -13.21 13.84 -8.21
C ARG A 38 -11.86 13.11 -8.15
N PHE A 39 -11.28 13.00 -6.97
CA PHE A 39 -10.00 12.32 -6.76
C PHE A 39 -10.17 10.80 -6.95
N ARG A 40 -11.21 10.22 -6.34
CA ARG A 40 -11.61 8.82 -6.53
C ARG A 40 -11.80 8.49 -8.01
N HIS A 41 -12.50 9.34 -8.76
CA HIS A 41 -12.74 9.10 -10.18
C HIS A 41 -11.46 9.13 -11.01
N ARG A 42 -10.54 10.08 -10.75
CA ARG A 42 -9.24 10.14 -11.43
C ARG A 42 -8.37 8.92 -11.16
N LEU A 43 -8.28 8.50 -9.89
CA LEU A 43 -7.53 7.29 -9.52
C LEU A 43 -8.18 6.03 -10.08
N GLY A 44 -9.51 5.92 -10.01
CA GLY A 44 -10.25 4.83 -10.63
C GLY A 44 -9.97 4.72 -12.13
N ALA A 45 -10.01 5.85 -12.85
CA ALA A 45 -9.65 5.90 -14.26
C ALA A 45 -8.20 5.43 -14.51
N LEU A 46 -7.24 5.92 -13.72
CA LEU A 46 -5.84 5.50 -13.82
C LEU A 46 -5.69 3.98 -13.62
N PHE A 47 -6.30 3.42 -12.58
CA PHE A 47 -6.24 1.98 -12.32
C PHE A 47 -6.93 1.15 -13.40
N THR A 48 -8.08 1.60 -13.92
CA THR A 48 -8.74 0.94 -15.05
C THR A 48 -7.90 0.97 -16.32
N THR A 49 -7.16 2.05 -16.59
CA THR A 49 -6.22 2.09 -17.72
C THR A 49 -5.04 1.14 -17.54
N CYS A 50 -4.68 0.81 -16.30
CA CYS A 50 -3.72 -0.24 -15.96
C CYS A 50 -4.34 -1.65 -15.94
N GLY A 51 -5.60 -1.82 -16.34
CA GLY A 51 -6.29 -3.11 -16.40
C GLY A 51 -6.92 -3.57 -15.08
N ALA A 52 -6.92 -2.73 -14.04
CA ALA A 52 -7.55 -3.05 -12.75
C ALA A 52 -9.00 -2.54 -12.70
N ASP A 53 -9.97 -3.45 -12.76
CA ASP A 53 -11.38 -3.12 -12.52
C ASP A 53 -11.62 -2.84 -11.03
N THR A 54 -11.96 -1.59 -10.73
CA THR A 54 -12.10 -1.10 -9.35
C THR A 54 -13.53 -1.20 -8.81
N SER A 55 -14.50 -1.64 -9.62
CA SER A 55 -15.91 -1.73 -9.24
C SER A 55 -16.15 -2.72 -8.09
N SER A 56 -15.52 -3.90 -8.14
CA SER A 56 -15.60 -4.95 -7.10
C SER A 56 -14.91 -4.53 -5.79
N CYS A 57 -13.90 -3.67 -5.86
CA CYS A 57 -13.16 -3.19 -4.70
C CYS A 57 -14.02 -2.31 -3.76
N ALA A 58 -15.07 -1.67 -4.28
CA ALA A 58 -16.02 -0.89 -3.48
C ALA A 58 -16.85 -1.77 -2.52
N ILE A 59 -17.05 -3.05 -2.85
CA ILE A 59 -17.75 -4.01 -1.99
C ILE A 59 -16.81 -4.47 -0.87
N VAL A 60 -15.54 -4.74 -1.19
CA VAL A 60 -14.52 -5.21 -0.25
C VAL A 60 -14.32 -4.24 0.92
N VAL A 61 -14.26 -2.93 0.67
CA VAL A 61 -14.07 -1.92 1.72
C VAL A 61 -15.22 -1.83 2.73
N ARG A 62 -16.40 -2.36 2.39
CA ARG A 62 -17.56 -2.41 3.29
C ARG A 62 -17.58 -3.67 4.15
N THR A 63 -16.70 -4.63 3.90
CA THR A 63 -16.63 -5.89 4.66
C THR A 63 -15.82 -5.71 5.94
N PRO A 64 -16.04 -6.56 6.97
CA PRO A 64 -15.25 -6.51 8.20
C PRO A 64 -13.75 -6.74 7.96
N TYR A 65 -13.37 -7.40 6.87
CA TYR A 65 -11.97 -7.64 6.49
C TYR A 65 -11.20 -6.37 6.11
N ALA A 66 -11.90 -5.26 5.81
CA ALA A 66 -11.28 -3.96 5.57
C ALA A 66 -10.78 -3.28 6.86
N ARG A 67 -11.07 -3.87 8.04
CA ARG A 67 -10.65 -3.38 9.35
C ARG A 67 -9.76 -4.42 10.04
N LEU A 68 -8.56 -4.00 10.41
CA LEU A 68 -7.59 -4.77 11.17
C LEU A 68 -8.01 -4.74 12.65
N PHE A 69 -7.99 -5.91 13.28
CA PHE A 69 -8.29 -6.09 14.70
C PHE A 69 -9.64 -5.50 15.14
N GLY A 70 -10.66 -5.53 14.26
CA GLY A 70 -12.03 -5.15 14.60
C GLY A 70 -12.31 -3.65 14.74
N GLY A 71 -11.33 -2.77 14.50
CA GLY A 71 -11.52 -1.32 14.72
C GLY A 71 -10.83 -0.41 13.71
N THR A 72 -9.58 -0.69 13.35
CA THR A 72 -8.78 0.24 12.55
C THR A 72 -8.82 -0.10 11.07
N PRO A 73 -9.22 0.83 10.18
CA PRO A 73 -9.13 0.62 8.73
C PRO A 73 -7.73 0.18 8.29
N ASN A 74 -7.63 -0.89 7.50
CA ASN A 74 -6.34 -1.40 7.03
C ASN A 74 -5.53 -0.33 6.29
N VAL A 75 -6.25 0.54 5.58
CA VAL A 75 -5.68 1.66 4.82
C VAL A 75 -4.92 2.65 5.70
N HIS A 76 -5.32 2.87 6.95
CA HIS A 76 -4.60 3.79 7.84
C HIS A 76 -3.26 3.19 8.27
N VAL A 77 -3.25 1.90 8.61
CA VAL A 77 -2.01 1.18 8.93
C VAL A 77 -1.09 1.16 7.71
N GLY A 78 -1.64 0.90 6.52
CA GLY A 78 -0.92 0.95 5.25
C GLY A 78 -0.31 2.33 4.93
N ILE A 79 -1.06 3.42 5.14
CA ILE A 79 -0.54 4.79 4.94
C ILE A 79 0.61 5.08 5.88
N VAL A 80 0.45 4.83 7.19
CA VAL A 80 1.52 5.08 8.17
C VAL A 80 2.77 4.29 7.84
N TRP A 81 2.60 3.01 7.48
CA TRP A 81 3.72 2.15 7.10
C TRP A 81 4.44 2.63 5.84
N ASN A 82 3.68 3.00 4.80
CA ASN A 82 4.25 3.53 3.57
C ASN A 82 4.97 4.87 3.76
N LEU A 83 4.47 5.75 4.63
CA LEU A 83 5.16 6.99 5.00
C LEU A 83 6.46 6.72 5.76
N ALA A 84 6.47 5.72 6.64
CA ALA A 84 7.70 5.28 7.32
C ALA A 84 8.73 4.74 6.31
N LEU A 85 8.31 3.91 5.35
CA LEU A 85 9.18 3.43 4.28
C LEU A 85 9.67 4.55 3.36
N LEU A 86 8.86 5.57 3.12
CA LEU A 86 9.27 6.75 2.35
C LEU A 86 10.36 7.52 3.11
N GLY A 87 10.18 7.72 4.42
CA GLY A 87 11.20 8.30 5.29
C GLY A 87 12.50 7.49 5.27
N LEU A 88 12.40 6.16 5.26
CA LEU A 88 13.56 5.26 5.15
C LEU A 88 14.29 5.45 3.80
N ALA A 89 13.57 5.47 2.68
CA ALA A 89 14.14 5.70 1.36
C ALA A 89 14.86 7.06 1.27
N LEU A 90 14.22 8.12 1.78
CA LEU A 90 14.82 9.45 1.85
C LEU A 90 16.07 9.47 2.74
N SER A 91 16.07 8.74 3.86
CA SER A 91 17.24 8.66 4.73
C SER A 91 18.44 8.02 4.02
N TRP A 92 18.22 7.01 3.18
CA TRP A 92 19.29 6.39 2.39
C TRP A 92 19.84 7.37 1.35
N MET A 93 18.97 8.14 0.70
CA MET A 93 19.39 9.18 -0.25
C MET A 93 20.22 10.28 0.42
N LEU A 94 19.80 10.75 1.59
CA LEU A 94 20.48 11.83 2.30
C LEU A 94 21.82 11.39 2.91
N THR A 95 21.90 10.15 3.39
CA THR A 95 23.10 9.65 4.10
C THR A 95 24.06 8.85 3.22
N GLY A 96 23.61 8.39 2.05
CA GLY A 96 24.35 7.49 1.18
C GLY A 96 24.61 6.11 1.80
N ARG A 97 23.84 5.74 2.83
CA ARG A 97 24.00 4.48 3.57
C ARG A 97 22.68 3.73 3.63
N VAL A 98 22.71 2.47 3.20
CA VAL A 98 21.58 1.54 3.37
C VAL A 98 21.64 0.98 4.78
N ALA A 99 20.69 1.40 5.61
CA ALA A 99 20.48 0.83 6.94
C ALA A 99 18.97 0.59 7.11
N VAL A 100 18.59 -0.66 7.40
CA VAL A 100 17.21 -1.04 7.70
C VAL A 100 17.14 -1.41 9.18
N PRO A 101 16.48 -0.62 10.03
CA PRO A 101 16.30 -0.99 11.43
C PRO A 101 15.48 -2.28 11.55
N TRP A 102 15.81 -3.16 12.50
CA TRP A 102 15.11 -4.45 12.69
C TRP A 102 13.58 -4.35 12.82
N PRO A 103 12.96 -3.28 13.41
CA PRO A 103 11.51 -3.18 13.47
C PRO A 103 10.89 -3.10 12.07
N TYR A 104 11.57 -2.50 11.09
CA TYR A 104 11.07 -2.44 9.72
C TYR A 104 10.99 -3.83 9.09
N LEU A 105 11.95 -4.71 9.40
CA LEU A 105 11.95 -6.09 8.91
C LEU A 105 10.78 -6.88 9.51
N ILE A 106 10.50 -6.70 10.80
CA ILE A 106 9.37 -7.36 11.46
C ILE A 106 8.05 -6.86 10.89
N VAL A 107 7.86 -5.55 10.77
CA VAL A 107 6.61 -5.00 10.20
C VAL A 107 6.46 -5.43 8.74
N GLY A 108 7.56 -5.50 7.98
CA GLY A 108 7.56 -6.07 6.63
C GLY A 108 7.09 -7.53 6.61
N ALA A 109 7.65 -8.39 7.45
CA ALA A 109 7.27 -9.80 7.54
C ALA A 109 5.79 -9.96 7.96
N VAL A 110 5.34 -9.21 8.96
CA VAL A 110 3.93 -9.20 9.39
C VAL A 110 3.02 -8.70 8.27
N SER A 111 3.42 -7.67 7.52
CA SER A 111 2.65 -7.15 6.39
C SER A 111 2.46 -8.19 5.29
N VAL A 112 3.48 -9.01 5.02
CA VAL A 112 3.37 -10.14 4.07
C VAL A 112 2.35 -11.16 4.58
N LEU A 113 2.39 -11.54 5.87
CA LEU A 113 1.43 -12.47 6.46
C LEU A 113 -0.01 -11.92 6.41
N VAL A 114 -0.20 -10.64 6.73
CA VAL A 114 -1.50 -9.97 6.62
C VAL A 114 -1.96 -9.94 5.16
N GLY A 115 -1.07 -9.64 4.21
CA GLY A 115 -1.37 -9.66 2.78
C GLY A 115 -1.86 -11.04 2.31
N LEU A 116 -1.16 -12.11 2.69
CA LEU A 116 -1.57 -13.49 2.37
C LEU A 116 -2.94 -13.83 2.98
N TYR A 117 -3.20 -13.40 4.21
CA TYR A 117 -4.50 -13.57 4.85
C TYR A 117 -5.62 -12.83 4.09
N LEU A 118 -5.38 -11.59 3.67
CA LEU A 118 -6.37 -10.80 2.91
C LEU A 118 -6.63 -11.40 1.52
N VAL A 119 -5.58 -11.89 0.83
CA VAL A 119 -5.74 -12.61 -0.45
C VAL A 119 -6.59 -13.86 -0.26
N ARG A 120 -6.34 -14.64 0.80
CA ARG A 120 -7.18 -15.78 1.14
C ARG A 120 -8.63 -15.35 1.37
N ALA A 121 -8.87 -14.29 2.14
CA ALA A 121 -10.22 -13.79 2.41
C ALA A 121 -10.94 -13.36 1.12
N LEU A 122 -10.25 -12.68 0.20
CA LEU A 122 -10.80 -12.28 -1.10
C LEU A 122 -11.21 -13.49 -1.96
N VAL A 123 -10.36 -14.51 -2.04
CA VAL A 123 -10.56 -15.69 -2.90
C VAL A 123 -11.57 -16.66 -2.30
N VAL A 124 -11.45 -16.96 -1.01
CA VAL A 124 -12.19 -18.04 -0.36
C VAL A 124 -13.50 -17.53 0.23
N ASP A 125 -13.45 -16.41 0.98
CA ASP A 125 -14.58 -15.95 1.79
C ASP A 125 -15.49 -14.98 1.02
N LEU A 126 -14.92 -13.98 0.36
CA LEU A 126 -15.69 -12.97 -0.39
C LEU A 126 -16.03 -13.42 -1.81
N ARG A 127 -15.17 -14.23 -2.45
CA ARG A 127 -15.25 -14.60 -3.88
C ARG A 127 -15.41 -13.38 -4.80
N GLN A 128 -14.86 -12.24 -4.39
CA GLN A 128 -14.86 -10.98 -5.15
C GLN A 128 -13.41 -10.63 -5.45
N PRO A 129 -12.93 -10.80 -6.70
CA PRO A 129 -11.58 -10.39 -7.04
C PRO A 129 -11.51 -8.87 -7.00
N CYS A 130 -10.77 -8.32 -6.02
CA CYS A 130 -10.31 -6.94 -6.06
C CYS A 130 -8.87 -6.96 -6.57
N PRO A 131 -8.60 -6.42 -7.78
CA PRO A 131 -7.27 -6.46 -8.40
C PRO A 131 -6.25 -5.49 -7.79
N LEU A 132 -6.70 -4.56 -6.93
CA LEU A 132 -5.87 -3.60 -6.19
C LEU A 132 -5.51 -4.14 -4.81
#